data_AF-A0A7X7JMC3-F1
#
_entry.id   AF-A0A7X7JMC3-F1
#
_cell.length_a   1.000
_cell.length_b   1.000
_cell.length_c   1.000
_cell.angle_alpha   90.00
_cell.angle_beta   90.00
_cell.angle_gamma   90.00
#
_symmetry.space_group_name_H-M   'P 1'
#
loop_
_entity.id
_entity.type
_entity.pdbx_description
1 polymer ?
#
loop_
_entity_poly.entity_id
_entity_poly.type
_entity_poly.pdbx_seq_one_letter_code
_entity_poly.pdbx_strand_id
1 'polypeptide(L)'
;MPVRSNHLRGHNATALLQGDRVNYFGHAAIASERRRDADFVLGAMLPDFAAMLRTVCPDAASEPLRAGLSFHHDTDAVFHDCPTFGALNLTGLRELRAGGVGRGPARAAAHLGTELLLDAVLADQDAYRRCYLAALEHARDAARELSWRDTRAAEGFLWLTARLHGRGVSLHEGDPERIAQRLARALEGRPRLEPNPTELAAITRWLDQQRPRVVRAAESLLTELRHGLALREQERARDFFPTHG
;
A
#
# COMPACT_ATOMS: atom_id res chain seq x y z
N MET A 1 -33.87 21.02 34.21
CA MET A 1 -33.31 21.23 32.86
C MET A 1 -31.81 20.98 32.90
N PRO A 2 -31.31 19.78 32.57
CA PRO A 2 -29.87 19.53 32.59
C PRO A 2 -29.26 19.72 31.20
N VAL A 3 -28.15 20.46 31.20
CA VAL A 3 -27.26 20.76 30.08
C VAL A 3 -26.71 19.46 29.51
N ARG A 4 -26.93 19.22 28.20
CA ARG A 4 -26.36 18.07 27.49
C ARG A 4 -24.91 18.37 27.12
N SER A 5 -24.01 17.63 27.74
CA SER A 5 -22.58 17.58 27.40
C SER A 5 -22.39 17.00 26.00
N ASN A 6 -21.70 17.74 25.14
CA ASN A 6 -21.47 17.39 23.75
C ASN A 6 -20.18 16.54 23.64
N HIS A 7 -20.30 15.22 23.68
CA HIS A 7 -19.22 14.30 23.32
C HIS A 7 -19.11 14.20 21.79
N LEU A 8 -18.29 15.08 21.20
CA LEU A 8 -17.80 14.91 19.83
C LEU A 8 -16.76 13.78 19.83
N ARG A 9 -17.22 12.57 19.49
CA ARG A 9 -16.36 11.46 19.06
C ARG A 9 -15.61 11.87 17.80
N GLY A 10 -14.28 11.83 17.88
CA GLY A 10 -13.40 11.98 16.73
C GLY A 10 -13.57 10.81 15.77
N HIS A 11 -14.42 10.98 14.76
CA HIS A 11 -14.59 10.01 13.68
C HIS A 11 -13.43 10.13 12.67
N ASN A 12 -12.54 9.14 12.71
CA ASN A 12 -11.92 8.44 11.57
C ASN A 12 -11.41 9.27 10.38
N ALA A 13 -10.37 10.07 10.59
CA ALA A 13 -9.48 10.45 9.49
C ALA A 13 -8.52 9.31 9.07
N THR A 14 -8.53 8.17 9.80
CA THR A 14 -7.72 6.96 9.51
C THR A 14 -8.41 6.03 8.51
N ALA A 15 -9.74 5.92 8.57
CA ALA A 15 -10.53 5.13 7.60
C ALA A 15 -10.55 5.74 6.18
N LEU A 16 -10.23 7.03 6.04
CA LEU A 16 -10.13 7.71 4.74
C LEU A 16 -8.75 7.51 4.06
N LEU A 17 -7.80 6.87 4.73
CA LEU A 17 -6.45 6.61 4.21
C LEU A 17 -6.19 5.13 3.94
N GLN A 18 -7.00 4.22 4.50
CA GLN A 18 -6.83 2.77 4.43
C GLN A 18 -7.18 2.12 3.08
N GLY A 19 -7.40 2.88 2.01
CA GLY A 19 -7.89 2.29 0.75
C GLY A 19 -7.58 3.07 -0.51
N ASP A 20 -6.57 3.94 -0.51
CA ASP A 20 -6.29 4.71 -1.71
C ASP A 20 -4.80 5.08 -1.87
N ARG A 21 -4.16 4.23 -2.67
CA ARG A 21 -3.09 4.50 -3.65
C ARG A 21 -1.64 4.38 -3.18
N VAL A 22 -0.98 3.47 -3.90
CA VAL A 22 0.43 3.40 -4.27
C VAL A 22 1.37 2.55 -3.39
N ASN A 23 1.05 1.25 -3.24
CA ASN A 23 2.04 0.25 -2.79
C ASN A 23 1.83 -1.15 -3.42
N TYR A 24 1.61 -1.25 -4.74
CA TYR A 24 1.47 -2.59 -5.35
C TYR A 24 2.78 -3.40 -5.33
N PHE A 25 3.94 -2.74 -5.28
CA PHE A 25 5.22 -3.46 -5.30
C PHE A 25 5.55 -4.07 -3.95
N GLY A 26 5.35 -3.36 -2.84
CA GLY A 26 5.59 -3.88 -1.51
C GLY A 26 4.70 -5.07 -1.18
N HIS A 27 3.41 -5.04 -1.56
CA HIS A 27 2.56 -6.23 -1.43
C HIS A 27 3.08 -7.42 -2.23
N ALA A 28 3.54 -7.21 -3.46
CA ALA A 28 4.16 -8.28 -4.26
C ALA A 28 5.45 -8.81 -3.61
N ALA A 29 6.29 -7.92 -3.09
CA ALA A 29 7.54 -8.25 -2.42
C ALA A 29 7.29 -9.12 -1.17
N ILE A 30 6.43 -8.67 -0.27
CA ILE A 30 6.09 -9.40 0.96
C ILE A 30 5.37 -10.71 0.65
N ALA A 31 4.44 -10.72 -0.31
CA ALA A 31 3.79 -11.95 -0.76
C ALA A 31 4.81 -12.96 -1.28
N SER A 32 5.82 -12.52 -2.03
CA SER A 32 6.86 -13.39 -2.59
C SER A 32 7.79 -14.02 -1.55
N GLU A 33 7.92 -13.43 -0.36
CA GLU A 33 8.61 -14.05 0.78
C GLU A 33 7.83 -15.26 1.31
N ARG A 34 6.50 -15.17 1.26
CA ARG A 34 5.60 -16.21 1.77
C ARG A 34 5.42 -17.33 0.76
N ARG A 35 5.08 -16.99 -0.48
CA ARG A 35 4.88 -17.93 -1.59
C ARG A 35 5.33 -17.27 -2.89
N ARG A 36 6.13 -17.99 -3.68
CA ARG A 36 6.65 -17.49 -4.97
C ARG A 36 5.75 -17.80 -6.17
N ASP A 37 4.58 -18.39 -5.95
CA ASP A 37 3.65 -18.66 -7.05
C ASP A 37 3.02 -17.37 -7.58
N ALA A 38 2.94 -17.27 -8.91
CA ALA A 38 2.55 -16.05 -9.60
C ALA A 38 1.12 -15.62 -9.25
N ASP A 39 0.19 -16.58 -9.07
CA ASP A 39 -1.19 -16.31 -8.69
C ASP A 39 -1.31 -15.72 -7.29
N PHE A 40 -0.62 -16.27 -6.29
CA PHE A 40 -0.64 -15.72 -4.94
C PHE A 40 -0.09 -14.29 -4.91
N VAL A 41 1.04 -14.04 -5.59
CA VAL A 41 1.63 -12.70 -5.68
C VAL A 41 0.70 -11.75 -6.44
N LEU A 42 0.08 -12.19 -7.53
CA LEU A 42 -0.90 -11.41 -8.28
C LEU A 42 -2.14 -11.09 -7.43
N GLY A 43 -2.65 -12.08 -6.70
CA GLY A 43 -3.77 -11.95 -5.77
C GLY A 43 -3.52 -10.87 -4.72
N ALA A 44 -2.30 -10.81 -4.18
CA ALA A 44 -1.91 -9.78 -3.22
C ALA A 44 -1.85 -8.35 -3.80
N MET A 45 -1.76 -8.20 -5.13
CA MET A 45 -1.80 -6.90 -5.82
C MET A 45 -3.20 -6.51 -6.33
N LEU A 46 -4.18 -7.43 -6.35
CA LEU A 46 -5.51 -7.16 -6.91
C LEU A 46 -6.24 -5.99 -6.23
N PRO A 47 -6.22 -5.83 -4.90
CA PRO A 47 -6.86 -4.69 -4.25
C PRO A 47 -6.25 -3.35 -4.70
N ASP A 48 -4.93 -3.27 -4.86
CA ASP A 48 -4.26 -2.07 -5.38
C ASP A 48 -4.63 -1.77 -6.82
N PHE A 49 -4.69 -2.79 -7.67
CA PHE A 49 -5.11 -2.60 -9.06
C PHE A 49 -6.55 -2.13 -9.16
N ALA A 50 -7.45 -2.68 -8.34
CA ALA A 50 -8.83 -2.22 -8.28
C ALA A 50 -8.92 -0.75 -7.83
N ALA A 51 -8.14 -0.35 -6.82
CA ALA A 51 -8.05 1.05 -6.38
C ALA A 51 -7.49 1.97 -7.49
N MET A 52 -6.44 1.54 -8.19
CA MET A 52 -5.87 2.28 -9.33
C MET A 52 -6.87 2.46 -10.49
N LEU A 53 -7.68 1.43 -10.75
CA LEU A 53 -8.75 1.45 -11.74
C LEU A 53 -10.03 2.12 -11.25
N ARG A 54 -10.08 2.52 -9.96
CA ARG A 54 -11.24 3.11 -9.29
C ARG A 54 -12.49 2.22 -9.42
N THR A 55 -12.30 0.91 -9.25
CA THR A 55 -13.34 -0.11 -9.30
C THR A 55 -13.33 -0.94 -8.02
N VAL A 56 -14.31 -1.84 -7.88
CA VAL A 56 -14.35 -2.81 -6.78
C VAL A 56 -13.40 -3.97 -7.08
N CYS A 57 -12.70 -4.42 -6.05
CA CYS A 57 -11.81 -5.57 -6.12
C CYS A 57 -12.57 -6.79 -6.66
N PRO A 58 -12.02 -7.52 -7.66
CA PRO A 58 -12.71 -8.66 -8.23
C PRO A 58 -12.71 -9.82 -7.24
N ASP A 59 -13.71 -10.68 -7.34
CA ASP A 59 -13.61 -12.01 -6.73
C ASP A 59 -12.71 -12.91 -7.58
N ALA A 60 -12.01 -13.84 -6.94
CA ALA A 60 -11.15 -14.81 -7.63
C ALA A 60 -11.68 -16.23 -7.45
N ALA A 61 -11.69 -17.02 -8.51
CA ALA A 61 -12.16 -18.41 -8.48
C ALA A 61 -11.12 -19.36 -7.87
N SER A 62 -9.84 -19.21 -8.22
CA SER A 62 -8.78 -20.09 -7.74
C SER A 62 -8.37 -19.79 -6.29
N GLU A 63 -7.92 -20.85 -5.60
CA GLU A 63 -7.45 -20.75 -4.22
C GLU A 63 -6.22 -19.84 -4.10
N PRO A 64 -5.18 -19.93 -4.96
CA PRO A 64 -3.98 -19.10 -4.81
C PRO A 64 -4.27 -17.60 -4.93
N LEU A 65 -5.09 -17.18 -5.90
CA LEU A 65 -5.49 -15.78 -6.06
C LEU A 65 -6.26 -15.27 -4.82
N ARG A 66 -7.23 -16.04 -4.31
CA ARG A 66 -7.98 -15.69 -3.10
C ARG A 66 -7.09 -15.62 -1.86
N ALA A 67 -6.16 -16.56 -1.72
CA ALA A 67 -5.19 -16.57 -0.63
C ALA A 67 -4.28 -15.33 -0.69
N GLY A 68 -3.85 -14.93 -1.89
CA GLY A 68 -3.10 -13.69 -2.11
C GLY A 68 -3.89 -12.44 -1.71
N LEU A 69 -5.17 -12.36 -2.11
CA LEU A 69 -6.06 -11.25 -1.75
C LEU A 69 -6.26 -11.17 -0.22
N SER A 70 -6.49 -12.30 0.44
CA SER A 70 -6.57 -12.35 1.91
C SER A 70 -5.25 -11.90 2.55
N PHE A 71 -4.12 -12.31 1.98
CA PHE A 71 -2.80 -11.95 2.47
C PHE A 71 -2.49 -10.45 2.33
N HIS A 72 -3.01 -9.79 1.29
CA HIS A 72 -2.94 -8.32 1.16
C HIS A 72 -3.57 -7.64 2.37
N HIS A 73 -4.80 -8.02 2.75
CA HIS A 73 -5.50 -7.42 3.89
C HIS A 73 -4.78 -7.68 5.22
N ASP A 74 -4.21 -8.87 5.41
CA ASP A 74 -3.38 -9.14 6.58
C ASP A 74 -2.13 -8.27 6.61
N THR A 75 -1.45 -8.14 5.47
CA THR A 75 -0.24 -7.32 5.32
C THR A 75 -0.55 -5.87 5.65
N ASP A 76 -1.63 -5.32 5.09
CA ASP A 76 -2.09 -3.96 5.40
C ASP A 76 -2.35 -3.78 6.89
N ALA A 77 -3.15 -4.67 7.50
CA ALA A 77 -3.50 -4.53 8.89
C ALA A 77 -2.25 -4.55 9.79
N VAL A 78 -1.33 -5.49 9.57
CA VAL A 78 -0.10 -5.60 10.36
C VAL A 78 0.85 -4.44 10.10
N PHE A 79 1.02 -4.02 8.83
CA PHE A 79 1.92 -2.94 8.47
C PHE A 79 1.52 -1.62 9.14
N HIS A 80 0.22 -1.31 9.16
CA HIS A 80 -0.29 -0.12 9.83
C HIS A 80 -0.09 -0.12 11.35
N ASP A 81 0.03 -1.30 11.95
CA ASP A 81 0.29 -1.48 13.39
C ASP A 81 1.79 -1.50 13.73
N CYS A 82 2.69 -1.51 12.73
CA CYS A 82 4.14 -1.52 12.95
C CYS A 82 4.60 -0.23 13.67
N PRO A 83 5.22 -0.34 14.86
CA PRO A 83 5.68 0.82 15.62
C PRO A 83 6.61 1.74 14.84
N THR A 84 7.50 1.17 14.04
CA THR A 84 8.45 1.94 13.23
C THR A 84 7.72 2.77 12.15
N PHE A 85 6.66 2.23 11.54
CA PHE A 85 5.87 2.96 10.53
C PHE A 85 5.11 4.12 11.18
N GLY A 86 4.48 3.86 12.33
CA GLY A 86 3.83 4.89 13.13
C GLY A 86 4.77 6.03 13.53
N ALA A 87 6.00 5.72 13.95
CA ALA A 87 7.01 6.70 14.34
C ALA A 87 7.47 7.57 13.16
N LEU A 88 7.69 6.96 11.98
CA LEU A 88 8.04 7.68 10.74
C LEU A 88 6.90 8.62 10.32
N ASN A 89 5.65 8.15 10.34
CA ASN A 89 4.48 8.95 9.98
C ASN A 89 4.25 10.12 10.94
N LEU A 90 4.41 9.91 12.24
CA LEU A 90 4.26 10.96 13.23
C LEU A 90 5.33 12.05 13.08
N THR A 91 6.57 11.63 12.85
CA THR A 91 7.69 12.55 12.59
C THR A 91 7.46 13.34 11.31
N GLY A 92 7.13 12.64 10.21
CA GLY A 92 6.86 13.27 8.92
C GLY A 92 5.71 14.26 8.97
N LEU A 93 4.61 13.93 9.66
CA LEU A 93 3.50 14.84 9.86
C LEU A 93 3.96 16.12 10.56
N ARG A 94 4.76 16.03 11.64
CA ARG A 94 5.25 17.21 12.37
C ARG A 94 6.13 18.10 11.49
N GLU A 95 7.04 17.50 10.73
CA GLU A 95 7.97 18.21 9.85
C GLU A 95 7.25 18.89 8.68
N LEU A 96 6.33 18.18 8.02
CA LEU A 96 5.52 18.76 6.94
C LEU A 96 4.67 19.93 7.44
N ARG A 97 4.07 19.81 8.64
CA ARG A 97 3.32 20.91 9.26
C ARG A 97 4.21 22.11 9.58
N ALA A 98 5.41 21.88 10.10
CA ALA A 98 6.38 22.94 10.36
C ALA A 98 6.87 23.60 9.06
N GLY A 99 6.93 22.83 7.97
CA GLY A 99 7.23 23.30 6.61
C GLY A 99 6.07 24.02 5.90
N GLY A 100 4.95 24.28 6.58
CA GLY A 100 3.82 25.05 6.05
C GLY A 100 2.76 24.22 5.32
N VAL A 101 2.85 22.89 5.32
CA VAL A 101 1.87 22.02 4.65
C VAL A 101 0.58 21.91 5.48
N GLY A 102 -0.57 22.03 4.83
CA GLY A 102 -1.90 21.82 5.39
C GLY A 102 -2.04 20.46 6.07
N ARG A 103 -2.93 20.34 7.06
CA ARG A 103 -3.02 19.12 7.90
C ARG A 103 -3.36 17.87 7.09
N GLY A 104 -4.28 17.98 6.15
CA GLY A 104 -4.69 16.86 5.30
C GLY A 104 -3.58 16.42 4.34
N PRO A 105 -3.05 17.32 3.49
CA PRO A 105 -1.92 16.99 2.62
C PRO A 105 -0.70 16.48 3.40
N ALA A 106 -0.37 17.07 4.56
CA ALA A 106 0.74 16.63 5.39
C ALA A 106 0.55 15.19 5.91
N ARG A 107 -0.66 14.84 6.34
CA ARG A 107 -0.96 13.48 6.79
C ARG A 107 -0.88 12.48 5.65
N ALA A 108 -1.45 12.81 4.49
CA ALA A 108 -1.40 11.96 3.31
C ALA A 108 0.05 11.79 2.80
N ALA A 109 0.83 12.86 2.76
CA ALA A 109 2.24 12.85 2.37
C ALA A 109 3.13 12.05 3.33
N ALA A 110 2.96 12.22 4.64
CA ALA A 110 3.70 11.43 5.62
C ALA A 110 3.48 9.92 5.41
N HIS A 111 2.22 9.53 5.22
CA HIS A 111 1.78 8.15 5.05
C HIS A 111 2.20 7.55 3.70
N LEU A 112 1.61 8.05 2.61
CA LEU A 112 1.85 7.53 1.26
C LEU A 112 3.29 7.76 0.81
N GLY A 113 3.92 8.85 1.22
CA GLY A 113 5.31 9.13 0.92
C GLY A 113 6.26 8.12 1.57
N THR A 114 5.97 7.69 2.80
CA THR A 114 6.77 6.67 3.49
C THR A 114 6.61 5.30 2.82
N GLU A 115 5.39 4.92 2.44
CA GLU A 115 5.12 3.68 1.69
C GLU A 115 5.84 3.66 0.34
N LEU A 116 5.74 4.75 -0.44
CA LEU A 116 6.40 4.88 -1.73
C LEU A 116 7.93 4.82 -1.64
N LEU A 117 8.50 5.39 -0.58
CA LEU A 117 9.93 5.30 -0.32
C LEU A 117 10.33 3.87 0.09
N LEU A 118 9.50 3.17 0.85
CA LEU A 118 9.73 1.76 1.20
C LEU A 118 9.67 0.86 -0.03
N ASP A 119 8.72 1.11 -0.94
CA ASP A 119 8.65 0.44 -2.24
C ASP A 119 9.94 0.56 -3.03
N ALA A 120 10.53 1.75 -3.06
CA ALA A 120 11.80 1.97 -3.72
C ALA A 120 12.94 1.14 -3.08
N VAL A 121 12.95 0.99 -1.76
CA VAL A 121 13.93 0.14 -1.06
C VAL A 121 13.73 -1.33 -1.39
N LEU A 122 12.48 -1.81 -1.41
CA LEU A 122 12.18 -3.19 -1.78
C LEU A 122 12.49 -3.45 -3.26
N ALA A 123 12.26 -2.48 -4.12
CA ALA A 123 12.55 -2.56 -5.55
C ALA A 123 14.04 -2.79 -5.85
N ASP A 124 14.96 -2.45 -4.95
CA ASP A 124 16.39 -2.71 -5.11
C ASP A 124 16.72 -4.22 -5.03
N GLN A 125 15.82 -5.05 -4.50
CA GLN A 125 16.02 -6.50 -4.39
C GLN A 125 15.58 -7.24 -5.67
N ASP A 126 16.56 -7.82 -6.39
CA ASP A 126 16.35 -8.59 -7.61
C ASP A 126 15.30 -9.70 -7.48
N ALA A 127 15.25 -10.36 -6.32
CA ALA A 127 14.31 -11.44 -6.07
C ALA A 127 12.86 -10.97 -6.12
N TYR A 128 12.54 -9.84 -5.46
CA TYR A 128 11.19 -9.28 -5.46
C TYR A 128 10.80 -8.78 -6.85
N ARG A 129 11.73 -8.14 -7.57
CA ARG A 129 11.49 -7.70 -8.95
C ARG A 129 11.09 -8.85 -9.86
N ARG A 130 11.78 -10.00 -9.77
CA ARG A 130 11.46 -11.19 -10.57
C ARG A 130 10.06 -11.74 -10.26
N CYS A 131 9.71 -11.85 -8.98
CA CYS A 131 8.38 -12.33 -8.58
C CYS A 131 7.26 -11.37 -9.03
N TYR A 132 7.46 -10.06 -8.87
CA TYR A 132 6.54 -9.04 -9.36
C TYR A 132 6.31 -9.15 -10.88
N LEU A 133 7.38 -9.24 -11.67
CA LEU A 133 7.26 -9.33 -13.13
C LEU A 133 6.61 -10.65 -13.56
N ALA A 134 6.93 -11.78 -12.92
CA ALA A 134 6.30 -13.06 -13.20
C ALA A 134 4.78 -13.03 -12.92
N ALA A 135 4.36 -12.38 -11.83
CA ALA A 135 2.94 -12.19 -11.53
C ALA A 135 2.22 -11.34 -12.58
N LEU A 136 2.87 -10.27 -13.07
CA LEU A 136 2.31 -9.44 -14.15
C LEU A 136 2.25 -10.16 -15.50
N GLU A 137 3.26 -10.95 -15.83
CA GLU A 137 3.26 -11.78 -17.04
C GLU A 137 2.09 -12.78 -17.01
N HIS A 138 1.83 -13.37 -15.85
CA HIS A 138 0.73 -14.33 -15.66
C HIS A 138 -0.67 -13.69 -15.62
N ALA A 139 -0.77 -12.38 -15.43
CA ALA A 139 -2.03 -11.69 -15.24
C ALA A 139 -3.05 -11.90 -16.37
N ARG A 140 -2.58 -12.10 -17.61
CA ARG A 140 -3.48 -12.36 -18.75
C ARG A 140 -4.20 -13.70 -18.63
N ASP A 141 -3.52 -14.72 -18.13
CA ASP A 141 -4.10 -16.05 -17.96
C ASP A 141 -5.03 -16.08 -16.74
N ALA A 142 -4.55 -15.51 -15.62
CA ALA A 142 -5.32 -15.38 -14.39
C ALA A 142 -6.60 -14.53 -14.55
N ALA A 143 -6.64 -13.60 -15.53
CA ALA A 143 -7.83 -12.78 -15.79
C ALA A 143 -9.10 -13.60 -16.07
N ARG A 144 -8.96 -14.85 -16.54
CA ARG A 144 -10.08 -15.77 -16.79
C ARG A 144 -10.70 -16.30 -15.50
N GLU A 145 -9.98 -16.21 -14.39
CA GLU A 145 -10.39 -16.67 -13.06
C GLU A 145 -10.89 -15.51 -12.17
N LEU A 146 -10.91 -14.28 -12.70
CA LEU A 146 -11.33 -13.08 -11.99
C LEU A 146 -12.73 -12.65 -12.42
N SER A 147 -13.60 -12.45 -11.43
CA SER A 147 -14.95 -11.93 -11.61
C SER A 147 -14.98 -10.43 -11.36
N TRP A 148 -14.77 -9.66 -12.42
CA TRP A 148 -14.90 -8.19 -12.38
C TRP A 148 -16.36 -7.77 -12.48
N ARG A 149 -16.69 -6.63 -11.87
CA ARG A 149 -18.04 -6.04 -11.88
C ARG A 149 -18.58 -5.79 -13.29
N ASP A 150 -17.70 -5.35 -14.20
CA ASP A 150 -18.05 -5.05 -15.58
C ASP A 150 -16.86 -5.28 -16.53
N THR A 151 -17.15 -5.35 -17.83
CA THR A 151 -16.15 -5.59 -18.88
C THR A 151 -15.06 -4.52 -18.91
N ARG A 152 -15.41 -3.26 -18.59
CA ARG A 152 -14.46 -2.14 -18.59
C ARG A 152 -13.40 -2.32 -17.50
N ALA A 153 -13.78 -2.81 -16.33
CA ALA A 153 -12.84 -3.13 -15.26
C ALA A 153 -11.90 -4.28 -15.66
N ALA A 154 -12.42 -5.33 -16.30
CA ALA A 154 -11.60 -6.44 -16.80
C ALA A 154 -10.60 -5.99 -17.88
N GLU A 155 -11.05 -5.20 -18.86
CA GLU A 155 -10.18 -4.60 -19.88
C GLU A 155 -9.14 -3.65 -19.27
N GLY A 156 -9.57 -2.84 -18.29
CA GLY A 156 -8.70 -1.95 -17.54
C GLY A 156 -7.58 -2.69 -16.80
N PHE A 157 -7.89 -3.83 -16.18
CA PHE A 157 -6.92 -4.71 -15.53
C PHE A 157 -5.88 -5.26 -16.50
N LEU A 158 -6.31 -5.78 -17.64
CA LEU A 158 -5.39 -6.29 -18.67
C LEU A 158 -4.51 -5.17 -19.24
N TRP A 159 -5.07 -3.99 -19.50
CA TRP A 159 -4.31 -2.84 -19.94
C TRP A 159 -3.29 -2.39 -18.89
N LEU A 160 -3.70 -2.32 -17.62
CA LEU A 160 -2.85 -1.87 -16.52
C LEU A 160 -1.68 -2.82 -16.31
N THR A 161 -1.95 -4.13 -16.22
CA THR A 161 -0.91 -5.16 -15.99
C THR A 161 0.07 -5.23 -17.15
N ALA A 162 -0.40 -5.18 -18.41
CA ALA A 162 0.48 -5.10 -19.58
C ALA A 162 1.35 -3.83 -19.58
N ARG A 163 0.78 -2.68 -19.21
CA ARG A 163 1.51 -1.41 -19.11
C ARG A 163 2.58 -1.46 -18.01
N LEU A 164 2.25 -2.01 -16.84
CA LEU A 164 3.18 -2.16 -15.73
C LEU A 164 4.31 -3.14 -16.09
N HIS A 165 3.98 -4.26 -16.74
CA HIS A 165 4.96 -5.23 -17.19
C HIS A 165 5.94 -4.63 -18.21
N GLY A 166 5.42 -3.92 -19.22
CA GLY A 166 6.24 -3.26 -20.23
C GLY A 166 7.11 -2.11 -19.69
N ARG A 167 6.66 -1.44 -18.62
CA ARG A 167 7.49 -0.45 -17.91
C ARG A 167 8.59 -1.12 -17.08
N GLY A 168 8.32 -2.29 -16.52
CA GLY A 168 9.17 -2.94 -15.53
C GLY A 168 9.28 -2.15 -14.23
N VAL A 169 10.31 -2.47 -13.45
CA VAL A 169 10.65 -1.75 -12.20
C VAL A 169 11.78 -0.76 -12.51
N SER A 170 11.55 0.54 -12.30
CA SER A 170 12.53 1.57 -12.67
C SER A 170 13.67 1.67 -11.65
N LEU A 171 14.88 1.97 -12.11
CA LEU A 171 16.03 2.29 -11.23
C LEU A 171 15.86 3.61 -10.45
N HIS A 172 14.83 4.40 -10.76
CA HIS A 172 14.54 5.69 -10.14
C HIS A 172 13.20 5.71 -9.38
N GLU A 173 12.71 4.57 -8.90
CA GLU A 173 11.46 4.54 -8.11
C GLU A 173 11.54 5.41 -6.84
N GLY A 174 12.75 5.61 -6.28
CA GLY A 174 13.00 6.42 -5.08
C GLY A 174 13.26 7.91 -5.31
N ASP A 175 13.06 8.43 -6.53
CA ASP A 175 13.24 9.85 -6.84
C ASP A 175 12.15 10.71 -6.16
N PRO A 176 12.49 11.63 -5.23
CA PRO A 176 11.53 12.46 -4.52
C PRO A 176 10.58 13.24 -5.42
N GLU A 177 11.04 13.75 -6.58
CA GLU A 177 10.19 14.51 -7.50
C GLU A 177 9.11 13.63 -8.12
N ARG A 178 9.49 12.42 -8.56
CA ARG A 178 8.55 11.45 -9.12
C ARG A 178 7.56 10.96 -8.08
N ILE A 179 8.00 10.71 -6.85
CA ILE A 179 7.13 10.34 -5.73
C ILE A 179 6.14 11.46 -5.43
N ALA A 180 6.60 12.71 -5.32
CA ALA A 180 5.73 13.87 -5.10
C ALA A 180 4.67 14.01 -6.20
N GLN A 181 5.06 13.86 -7.47
CA GLN A 181 4.11 13.90 -8.60
C GLN A 181 3.10 12.75 -8.56
N ARG A 182 3.54 11.52 -8.18
CA ARG A 182 2.62 10.38 -8.00
C ARG A 182 1.62 10.68 -6.90
N LEU A 183 2.07 11.25 -5.79
CA LEU A 183 1.24 11.63 -4.66
C LEU A 183 0.23 12.72 -5.04
N ALA A 184 0.65 13.77 -5.75
CA ALA A 184 -0.25 14.81 -6.22
C ALA A 184 -1.37 14.23 -7.10
N ARG A 185 -1.03 13.37 -8.07
CA ARG A 185 -2.03 12.64 -8.89
C ARG A 185 -2.91 11.70 -8.06
N ALA A 186 -2.36 11.10 -7.00
CA ALA A 186 -3.10 10.23 -6.10
C ALA A 186 -4.19 11.00 -5.33
N LEU A 187 -3.91 12.25 -4.98
CA LEU A 187 -4.76 13.11 -4.16
C LEU A 187 -5.62 14.10 -4.97
N GLU A 188 -5.42 14.18 -6.28
CA GLU A 188 -6.19 15.03 -7.19
C GLU A 188 -7.70 14.83 -7.02
N GLY A 189 -8.43 15.95 -6.91
CA GLY A 189 -9.88 15.94 -6.73
C GLY A 189 -10.32 15.62 -5.29
N ARG A 190 -9.39 15.63 -4.32
CA ARG A 190 -9.69 15.51 -2.88
C ARG A 190 -9.36 16.84 -2.19
N PRO A 191 -10.30 17.81 -2.12
CA PRO A 191 -10.00 19.18 -1.68
C PRO A 191 -9.37 19.30 -0.28
N ARG A 192 -9.57 18.30 0.59
CA ARG A 192 -8.99 18.27 1.93
C ARG A 192 -7.57 17.70 1.98
N LEU A 193 -7.10 17.03 0.93
CA LEU A 193 -5.82 16.31 0.87
C LEU A 193 -4.92 16.80 -0.27
N GLU A 194 -5.48 17.40 -1.31
CA GLU A 194 -4.78 17.86 -2.50
C GLU A 194 -3.81 19.01 -2.14
N PRO A 195 -2.49 18.82 -2.33
CA PRO A 195 -1.51 19.85 -2.05
C PRO A 195 -1.54 20.94 -3.12
N ASN A 196 -1.47 22.21 -2.71
CA ASN A 196 -1.20 23.30 -3.64
C ASN A 196 0.29 23.28 -4.10
N PRO A 197 0.69 24.09 -5.11
CA PRO A 197 2.06 24.05 -5.63
C PRO A 197 3.16 24.31 -4.58
N THR A 198 2.92 25.21 -3.63
CA THR A 198 3.87 25.51 -2.54
C THR A 198 3.99 24.33 -1.57
N GLU A 199 2.87 23.71 -1.24
CA GLU A 199 2.84 22.50 -0.41
C GLU A 199 3.52 21.32 -1.09
N LEU A 200 3.31 21.15 -2.40
CA LEU A 200 3.95 20.10 -3.19
C LEU A 200 5.48 20.26 -3.19
N ALA A 201 5.98 21.48 -3.36
CA ALA A 201 7.42 21.75 -3.25
C ALA A 201 7.98 21.44 -1.85
N ALA A 202 7.21 21.70 -0.79
CA ALA A 202 7.60 21.35 0.58
C ALA A 202 7.59 19.82 0.79
N ILE A 203 6.61 19.11 0.24
CA ILE A 203 6.52 17.65 0.26
C ILE A 203 7.73 17.02 -0.47
N THR A 204 8.11 17.54 -1.64
CA THR A 204 9.29 17.04 -2.37
C THR A 204 10.57 17.16 -1.55
N ARG A 205 10.81 18.31 -0.91
CA ARG A 205 11.97 18.49 -0.02
C ARG A 205 11.93 17.55 1.18
N TRP A 206 10.75 17.36 1.76
CA TRP A 206 10.58 16.42 2.87
C TRP A 206 10.86 14.98 2.44
N LEU A 207 10.40 14.54 1.27
CA LEU A 207 10.66 13.20 0.72
C LEU A 207 12.17 12.93 0.57
N ASP A 208 12.92 13.91 0.10
CA ASP A 208 14.39 13.81 0.00
C ASP A 208 15.05 13.58 1.38
N GLN A 209 14.59 14.30 2.40
CA GLN A 209 15.07 14.14 3.79
C GLN A 209 14.59 12.83 4.44
N GLN A 210 13.39 12.38 4.08
CA GLN A 210 12.75 11.19 4.64
C GLN A 210 13.36 9.90 4.07
N ARG A 211 13.76 9.91 2.79
CA ARG A 211 14.35 8.76 2.09
C ARG A 211 15.44 8.04 2.89
N PRO A 212 16.53 8.69 3.35
CA PRO A 212 17.57 7.99 4.11
C PRO A 212 17.08 7.45 5.47
N ARG A 213 16.01 8.01 6.04
CA ARG A 213 15.39 7.50 7.28
C ARG A 213 14.62 6.21 7.01
N VAL A 214 13.85 6.17 5.91
CA VAL A 214 13.13 4.97 5.47
C VAL A 214 14.11 3.85 5.15
N VAL A 215 15.19 4.14 4.42
CA VAL A 215 16.25 3.16 4.13
C VAL A 215 16.81 2.54 5.41
N ARG A 216 17.15 3.35 6.42
CA ARG A 216 17.65 2.84 7.72
C ARG A 216 16.61 2.06 8.52
N ALA A 217 15.34 2.40 8.38
CA ALA A 217 14.25 1.79 9.12
C ALA A 217 13.67 0.53 8.44
N ALA A 218 13.99 0.28 7.17
CA ALA A 218 13.38 -0.76 6.36
C ALA A 218 13.52 -2.16 6.99
N GLU A 219 14.70 -2.55 7.46
CA GLU A 219 14.90 -3.87 8.10
C GLU A 219 14.10 -4.02 9.40
N SER A 220 14.00 -2.96 10.21
CA SER A 220 13.18 -2.97 11.42
C SER A 220 11.69 -3.11 11.08
N LEU A 221 11.21 -2.36 10.09
CA LEU A 221 9.83 -2.46 9.57
C LEU A 221 9.53 -3.87 9.07
N LEU A 222 10.41 -4.45 8.26
CA LEU A 222 10.22 -5.80 7.72
C LEU A 222 10.23 -6.86 8.83
N THR A 223 11.07 -6.68 9.85
CA THR A 223 11.09 -7.57 11.01
C THR A 223 9.79 -7.48 11.82
N GLU A 224 9.29 -6.28 12.08
CA GLU A 224 8.00 -6.04 12.74
C GLU A 224 6.84 -6.67 11.95
N LEU A 225 6.81 -6.43 10.63
CA LEU A 225 5.78 -6.94 9.74
C LEU A 225 5.78 -8.48 9.70
N ARG A 226 6.95 -9.10 9.51
CA ARG A 226 7.08 -10.58 9.52
C ARG A 226 6.61 -11.16 10.84
N HIS A 227 6.97 -10.54 11.96
CA HIS A 227 6.52 -10.98 13.28
C HIS A 227 5.00 -10.91 13.42
N GLY A 228 4.39 -9.78 13.06
CA GLY A 228 2.94 -9.62 13.17
C GLY A 228 2.15 -10.56 12.24
N LEU A 229 2.64 -10.79 11.01
CA LEU A 229 2.05 -11.76 10.09
C LEU A 229 2.12 -13.20 10.64
N ALA A 230 3.24 -13.58 11.24
CA ALA A 230 3.40 -14.89 11.88
C ALA A 230 2.43 -15.07 13.06
N LEU A 231 2.18 -14.02 13.86
CA LEU A 231 1.19 -14.07 14.94
C LEU A 231 -0.23 -14.28 14.39
N ARG A 232 -0.65 -13.53 13.35
CA ARG A 232 -1.98 -13.72 12.74
C ARG A 232 -2.18 -15.11 12.14
N GLU A 233 -1.12 -15.69 11.57
CA GLU A 233 -1.16 -17.07 11.09
C GLU A 233 -1.39 -18.07 12.23
N GLN A 234 -0.69 -17.89 13.36
CA GLN A 234 -0.87 -18.72 14.55
C GLN A 234 -2.28 -18.58 15.15
N GLU A 235 -2.84 -17.37 15.17
CA GLU A 235 -4.20 -17.11 15.63
C GLU A 235 -5.24 -17.85 14.77
N ARG A 236 -5.14 -17.75 13.44
CA ARG A 236 -6.02 -18.51 12.53
C ARG A 236 -5.90 -20.03 12.69
N ALA A 237 -4.69 -20.54 12.91
CA ALA A 237 -4.47 -21.96 13.14
C ALA A 237 -5.12 -22.44 14.45
N ARG A 238 -5.16 -21.59 15.49
CA ARG A 238 -5.85 -21.88 16.76
C ARG A 238 -7.37 -21.84 16.62
N ASP A 239 -7.91 -20.89 15.86
CA ASP A 239 -9.35 -20.79 15.63
C ASP A 239 -9.90 -21.96 14.79
N PHE A 240 -9.05 -22.55 13.93
CA PHE A 240 -9.42 -23.71 13.11
C PHE A 240 -9.38 -25.05 13.88
N PHE A 241 -8.57 -25.13 14.94
CA PHE A 241 -8.52 -26.26 15.85
C PHE A 241 -8.92 -25.79 17.25
N PRO A 242 -10.23 -25.61 17.54
CA PRO A 242 -10.65 -25.31 18.89
C PRO A 242 -10.17 -26.45 19.78
N THR A 243 -9.26 -26.16 20.69
CA THR A 243 -8.87 -27.09 21.75
C THR A 243 -10.16 -27.44 22.50
N HIS A 244 -10.68 -28.64 22.27
CA HIS A 244 -11.74 -29.22 23.07
C HIS A 244 -11.17 -29.48 24.46
N GLY A 245 -11.30 -28.48 25.32
CA GLY A 245 -11.23 -28.61 26.77
C GLY A 245 -12.62 -28.88 27.32
#